data_AF-A0A9X4KHB3-F1
#
_entry.id   AF-A0A9X4KHB3-F1
#
_cell.length_a   1.000
_cell.length_b   1.000
_cell.length_c   1.000
_cell.angle_alpha   90.00
_cell.angle_beta   90.00
_cell.angle_gamma   90.00
#
_symmetry.space_group_name_H-M   'P 1'
#
loop_
_entity.id
_entity.type
_entity.pdbx_description
1 polymer ?
#
loop_
_entity_poly.entity_id
_entity_poly.type
_entity_poly.pdbx_seq_one_letter_code
_entity_poly.pdbx_strand_id
1 'polypeptide(L)'
;MNSSITAGIQGINEMTAIHENMPSYRKHDIAVHTSAPKEFAIHCRIPEWIMSEAKIYVNGSLQENTAESGRFYAIRRTWMDGDQVSVILPIGIRFVPLPDDGSIGAFRYGPEVLAGIGETERILHAEKDDIASEVEMENEREWGSWRFFFKTVNQDPAIPMRRIRDIGYEPFQIYFKVKGRSTANHS
;
A
#
# COMPACT_ATOMS: atom_id res chain seq x y z
N MET A 1 24.62 17.73 40.98
CA MET A 1 24.78 17.15 39.63
C MET A 1 23.40 17.14 39.00
N ASN A 2 23.18 18.00 38.02
CA ASN A 2 21.87 18.23 37.41
C ASN A 2 21.69 17.30 36.21
N SER A 3 20.75 16.37 36.30
CA SER A 3 20.20 15.69 35.13
C SER A 3 18.77 16.18 34.94
N SER A 4 18.57 17.03 33.94
CA SER A 4 17.25 17.52 33.53
C SER A 4 16.43 16.37 32.97
N ILE A 5 15.31 16.07 33.62
CA ILE A 5 14.24 15.23 33.08
C ILE A 5 13.33 16.17 32.28
N THR A 6 13.48 16.22 30.96
CA THR A 6 12.45 16.80 30.09
C THR A 6 11.40 15.73 29.85
N ALA A 7 10.37 15.73 30.70
CA ALA A 7 9.18 14.93 30.53
C ALA A 7 8.39 15.44 29.31
N GLY A 8 8.72 14.95 28.12
CA GLY A 8 7.84 15.02 26.96
C GLY A 8 6.71 14.02 27.17
N ILE A 9 5.55 14.49 27.63
CA ILE A 9 4.34 13.67 27.67
C ILE A 9 3.81 13.62 26.24
N GLN A 10 4.01 12.49 25.56
CA GLN A 10 3.28 12.20 24.33
C GLN A 10 1.86 11.78 24.73
N GLY A 11 0.93 12.72 24.66
CA GLY A 11 -0.49 12.43 24.80
C GLY A 11 -0.94 11.53 23.64
N ILE A 12 -1.12 10.24 23.92
CA ILE A 12 -1.81 9.33 23.01
C ILE A 12 -3.29 9.69 23.13
N ASN A 13 -3.86 10.32 22.09
CA ASN A 13 -5.28 10.58 22.04
C ASN A 13 -6.04 9.24 22.09
N GLU A 14 -7.02 9.14 23.00
CA GLU A 14 -7.91 8.00 23.17
C GLU A 14 -8.87 7.84 21.99
N MET A 15 -8.36 7.33 20.86
CA MET A 15 -9.18 6.88 19.72
C MET A 15 -8.54 5.66 19.02
N THR A 16 -7.83 4.83 19.78
CA THR A 16 -7.06 3.67 19.28
C THR A 16 -7.79 2.35 19.48
N ALA A 17 -9.12 2.35 19.39
CA ALA A 17 -9.94 1.14 19.51
C ALA A 17 -11.05 1.00 18.45
N ILE A 18 -11.22 1.96 17.54
CA ILE A 18 -12.34 1.97 16.56
C ILE A 18 -11.91 2.31 15.13
N HIS A 19 -10.64 2.64 14.88
CA HIS A 19 -10.17 2.93 13.53
C HIS A 19 -9.83 1.64 12.77
N GLU A 20 -10.21 1.57 11.49
CA GLU A 20 -9.64 0.63 10.52
C GLU A 20 -8.11 0.64 10.72
N ASN A 21 -7.54 -0.46 11.22
CA ASN A 21 -6.11 -0.52 11.59
C ASN A 21 -5.17 -0.52 10.37
N MET A 22 -5.69 -0.14 9.20
CA MET A 22 -4.92 0.07 7.99
C MET A 22 -5.46 1.29 7.24
N PRO A 23 -4.66 2.36 7.10
CA PRO A 23 -5.08 3.48 6.27
C PRO A 23 -5.20 3.02 4.82
N SER A 24 -6.29 3.38 4.16
CA SER A 24 -6.52 3.20 2.71
C SER A 24 -5.57 4.04 1.84
N TYR A 25 -4.52 4.61 2.43
CA TYR A 25 -3.52 5.44 1.79
C TYR A 25 -2.14 5.31 2.47
N ARG A 26 -1.08 5.65 1.72
CA ARG A 26 0.22 6.03 2.29
C ARG A 26 0.31 7.55 2.37
N LYS A 27 0.79 8.07 3.50
CA LYS A 27 1.06 9.50 3.66
C LYS A 27 2.55 9.73 3.84
N HIS A 28 3.06 10.72 3.13
CA HIS A 28 4.42 11.22 3.28
C HIS A 28 4.35 12.69 3.67
N ASP A 29 4.94 13.02 4.83
CA ASP A 29 5.09 14.39 5.29
C ASP A 29 6.56 14.78 5.14
N ILE A 30 6.80 15.89 4.47
CA ILE A 30 8.13 16.44 4.18
C ILE A 30 8.17 17.83 4.81
N ALA A 31 9.04 18.02 5.81
CA ALA A 31 9.32 19.33 6.38
C ALA A 31 10.52 19.95 5.65
N VAL A 32 10.38 21.22 5.27
CA VAL A 32 11.43 21.99 4.61
C VAL A 32 12.15 22.83 5.65
N HIS A 33 13.47 22.63 5.74
CA HIS A 33 14.33 23.41 6.61
C HIS A 33 15.30 24.26 5.78
N THR A 34 15.31 25.57 6.03
CA THR A 34 16.14 26.53 5.28
C THR A 34 16.65 27.63 6.21
N SER A 35 17.90 28.08 6.02
CA SER A 35 18.45 29.19 6.83
C SER A 35 17.91 30.57 6.42
N ALA A 36 17.33 30.67 5.23
CA ALA A 36 16.70 31.86 4.66
C ALA A 36 15.76 31.42 3.51
N PRO A 37 14.76 32.25 3.13
CA PRO A 37 13.85 31.91 2.04
C PRO A 37 14.59 31.52 0.75
N LYS A 38 14.24 30.37 0.16
CA LYS A 38 14.94 29.84 -1.03
C LYS A 38 13.97 29.30 -2.06
N GLU A 39 14.15 29.71 -3.31
CA GLU A 39 13.38 29.18 -4.43
C GLU A 39 13.95 27.85 -4.92
N PHE A 40 13.11 26.82 -4.95
CA PHE A 40 13.39 25.54 -5.60
C PHE A 40 12.10 24.74 -5.81
N ALA A 41 12.22 23.65 -6.58
CA ALA A 41 11.11 22.73 -6.82
C ALA A 41 11.25 21.44 -6.01
N ILE A 42 10.18 21.04 -5.31
CA ILE A 42 10.04 19.72 -4.73
C ILE A 42 9.26 18.85 -5.72
N HIS A 43 9.82 17.70 -6.11
CA HIS A 43 9.19 16.76 -7.03
C HIS A 43 8.62 15.57 -6.26
N CYS A 44 7.30 15.49 -6.19
CA CYS A 44 6.59 14.38 -5.54
C CYS A 44 6.28 13.30 -6.58
N ARG A 45 6.79 12.08 -6.40
CA ARG A 45 6.43 10.96 -7.29
C ARG A 45 4.98 10.55 -7.05
N ILE A 46 4.22 10.40 -8.13
CA ILE A 46 2.87 9.83 -8.15
C ILE A 46 2.99 8.43 -8.74
N PRO A 47 3.04 7.37 -7.92
CA PRO A 47 3.32 6.03 -8.42
C PRO A 47 2.14 5.44 -9.20
N GLU A 48 2.43 4.55 -10.16
CA GLU A 48 1.42 3.84 -10.95
C GLU A 48 0.38 3.06 -10.12
N TRP A 49 0.74 2.66 -8.90
CA TRP A 49 -0.06 1.77 -8.07
C TRP A 49 -1.18 2.48 -7.30
N ILE A 50 -1.31 3.81 -7.39
CA ILE A 50 -2.33 4.54 -6.65
C ILE A 50 -3.75 4.10 -7.05
N MET A 51 -4.60 3.79 -6.08
CA MET A 51 -5.95 3.26 -6.35
C MET A 51 -6.95 4.33 -6.78
N SER A 52 -6.70 5.58 -6.40
CA SER A 52 -7.50 6.74 -6.75
C SER A 52 -6.59 7.98 -6.71
N GLU A 53 -7.17 9.17 -6.86
CA GLU A 53 -6.41 10.40 -7.00
C GLU A 53 -5.46 10.65 -5.81
N ALA A 54 -4.19 10.93 -6.13
CA ALA A 54 -3.20 11.36 -5.17
C ALA A 54 -3.46 12.82 -4.79
N LYS A 55 -3.34 13.14 -3.50
CA LYS A 55 -3.56 14.50 -2.98
C LYS A 55 -2.26 15.08 -2.47
N ILE A 56 -1.98 16.31 -2.85
CA ILE A 56 -0.76 17.03 -2.47
C ILE A 56 -1.15 18.31 -1.76
N TYR A 57 -0.63 18.49 -0.56
CA TYR A 57 -0.88 19.65 0.28
C TYR A 57 0.43 20.38 0.56
N VAL A 58 0.36 21.69 0.65
CA VAL A 58 1.44 22.53 1.15
C VAL A 58 0.89 23.40 2.27
N ASN A 59 1.50 23.31 3.45
CA ASN A 59 1.04 24.00 4.67
C ASN A 59 -0.46 23.77 4.96
N GLY A 60 -0.94 22.54 4.73
CA GLY A 60 -2.35 22.16 4.91
C GLY A 60 -3.30 22.57 3.79
N SER A 61 -2.86 23.37 2.82
CA SER A 61 -3.67 23.78 1.67
C SER A 61 -3.50 22.82 0.50
N LEU A 62 -4.62 22.28 -0.02
CA LEU A 62 -4.62 21.39 -1.18
C LEU A 62 -4.09 22.13 -2.41
N GLN A 63 -3.00 21.62 -2.98
CA GLN A 63 -2.40 22.16 -4.20
C GLN A 63 -2.81 21.38 -5.44
N GLU A 64 -2.97 20.06 -5.32
CA GLU A 64 -3.26 19.17 -6.46
C GLU A 64 -4.03 17.93 -6.00
N ASN A 65 -4.92 17.47 -6.88
CA ASN A 65 -5.58 16.18 -6.80
C ASN A 65 -5.52 15.52 -8.19
N THR A 66 -4.77 14.42 -8.35
CA THR A 66 -4.50 13.86 -9.68
C THR A 66 -4.54 12.34 -9.70
N ALA A 67 -5.24 11.78 -10.69
CA ALA A 67 -5.21 10.35 -11.02
C ALA A 67 -4.07 9.98 -11.98
N GLU A 68 -3.40 10.97 -12.58
CA GLU A 68 -2.32 10.73 -13.53
C GLU A 68 -1.06 10.24 -12.80
N SER A 69 -0.84 8.94 -12.91
CA SER A 69 0.20 8.20 -12.20
C SER A 69 1.43 7.93 -13.06
N GLY A 70 2.48 7.35 -12.48
CA GLY A 70 3.75 7.05 -13.15
C GLY A 70 4.71 8.25 -13.29
N ARG A 71 4.29 9.45 -12.89
CA ARG A 71 5.01 10.72 -13.10
C ARG A 71 5.43 11.42 -11.81
N PHE A 72 6.01 12.61 -11.92
CA PHE A 72 6.29 13.50 -10.80
C PHE A 72 5.42 14.75 -10.90
N TYR A 73 4.89 15.21 -9.77
CA TYR A 73 4.30 16.52 -9.62
C TYR A 73 5.33 17.49 -9.04
N ALA A 74 5.58 18.61 -9.71
CA ALA A 74 6.58 19.59 -9.30
C ALA A 74 5.92 20.77 -8.56
N ILE A 75 6.31 21.00 -7.31
CA ILE A 75 5.90 22.15 -6.51
C ILE A 75 7.04 23.17 -6.54
N ARG A 76 6.94 24.20 -7.38
CA ARG A 76 7.93 25.28 -7.44
C ARG A 76 7.47 26.46 -6.59
N ARG A 77 8.31 26.85 -5.63
CA ARG A 77 7.98 27.86 -4.60
C ARG A 77 9.27 28.47 -4.04
N THR A 78 9.15 29.67 -3.47
CA THR A 78 10.08 30.18 -2.45
C THR A 78 9.73 29.58 -1.10
N TRP A 79 10.52 28.62 -0.65
CA TRP A 79 10.29 27.90 0.60
C TRP A 79 10.82 28.67 1.79
N MET A 80 10.10 28.62 2.90
CA MET A 80 10.54 29.14 4.20
C MET A 80 10.83 27.98 5.16
N ASP A 81 11.63 28.25 6.20
CA ASP A 81 11.86 27.27 7.26
C ASP A 81 10.52 26.86 7.93
N GLY A 82 10.32 25.55 8.06
CA GLY A 82 9.11 24.99 8.65
C GLY A 82 7.94 24.78 7.69
N ASP A 83 8.07 25.14 6.41
CA ASP A 83 7.07 24.76 5.40
C ASP A 83 6.92 23.23 5.35
N GLN A 84 5.69 22.75 5.14
CA GLN A 84 5.36 21.33 5.10
C GLN A 84 4.70 20.96 3.78
N VAL A 85 5.09 19.80 3.24
CA VAL A 85 4.43 19.14 2.11
C VAL A 85 3.87 17.82 2.59
N SER A 86 2.58 17.58 2.37
CA SER A 86 1.95 16.29 2.62
C SER A 86 1.49 15.67 1.31
N VAL A 87 1.88 14.42 1.06
CA VAL A 87 1.45 13.64 -0.11
C VAL A 87 0.64 12.45 0.38
N ILE A 88 -0.60 12.32 -0.09
CA ILE A 88 -1.49 11.20 0.20
C ILE A 88 -1.63 10.36 -1.07
N LEU A 89 -1.27 9.09 -0.97
CA LEU A 89 -1.26 8.11 -2.06
C LEU A 89 -2.23 6.96 -1.71
N PRO A 90 -3.46 6.95 -2.27
CA PRO A 90 -4.40 5.87 -2.04
C PRO A 90 -3.81 4.50 -2.42
N ILE A 91 -3.92 3.52 -1.54
CA ILE A 91 -3.31 2.19 -1.68
C ILE A 91 -4.36 1.09 -1.61
N GLY A 92 -4.10 -0.02 -2.31
CA GLY A 92 -4.96 -1.19 -2.32
C GLY A 92 -4.32 -2.36 -3.03
N ILE A 93 -5.08 -3.44 -3.15
CA ILE A 93 -4.65 -4.67 -3.81
C ILE A 93 -4.90 -4.54 -5.31
N ARG A 94 -3.93 -4.99 -6.11
CA ARG A 94 -4.04 -5.11 -7.57
C ARG A 94 -3.52 -6.46 -8.01
N PHE A 95 -4.16 -7.02 -9.03
CA PHE A 95 -3.57 -8.08 -9.83
C PHE A 95 -2.84 -7.46 -11.03
N VAL A 96 -1.58 -7.84 -11.23
CA VAL A 96 -0.75 -7.38 -12.34
C VAL A 96 -0.42 -8.60 -13.22
N PRO A 97 -1.02 -8.70 -14.42
CA PRO A 97 -0.73 -9.80 -15.34
C PRO A 97 0.70 -9.69 -15.90
N LEU A 98 1.26 -10.81 -16.36
CA LEU A 98 2.47 -10.80 -17.17
C LEU A 98 2.18 -10.08 -18.51
N PRO A 99 3.15 -9.33 -19.06
CA PRO A 99 2.96 -8.64 -20.34
C PRO A 99 2.56 -9.55 -21.50
N ASP A 100 3.07 -10.80 -21.50
CA ASP A 100 2.91 -11.75 -22.60
C ASP A 100 1.83 -12.80 -22.35
N ASP A 101 1.34 -12.95 -21.10
CA ASP A 101 0.32 -13.93 -20.72
C ASP A 101 -0.61 -13.34 -19.65
N GLY A 102 -1.79 -12.90 -20.08
CA GLY A 102 -2.83 -12.37 -19.20
C GLY A 102 -3.44 -13.39 -18.24
N SER A 103 -3.18 -14.70 -18.45
CA SER A 103 -3.63 -15.76 -17.55
C SER A 103 -2.68 -16.02 -16.39
N ILE A 104 -1.53 -15.35 -16.33
CA ILE A 104 -0.56 -15.46 -15.23
C ILE A 104 -0.26 -14.06 -14.70
N GLY A 105 -0.18 -13.90 -13.38
CA GLY A 105 0.16 -12.60 -12.81
C GLY A 105 0.47 -12.65 -11.33
N ALA A 106 0.79 -11.49 -10.77
CA ALA A 106 1.16 -11.33 -9.37
C ALA A 106 0.25 -10.31 -8.68
N PHE A 107 0.03 -10.51 -7.39
CA PHE A 107 -0.66 -9.51 -6.58
C PHE A 107 0.30 -8.46 -6.04
N ARG A 108 -0.17 -7.22 -5.96
CA ARG A 108 0.55 -6.11 -5.31
C ARG A 108 -0.36 -5.41 -4.33
N TYR A 109 0.19 -4.98 -3.20
CA TYR A 109 -0.42 -4.03 -2.28
C TYR A 109 0.38 -2.73 -2.30
N GLY A 110 -0.10 -1.76 -3.09
CA GLY A 110 0.66 -0.56 -3.46
C GLY A 110 2.03 -0.90 -4.09
N PRO A 111 3.15 -0.42 -3.51
CA PRO A 111 4.47 -0.70 -4.08
C PRO A 111 4.93 -2.14 -3.87
N GLU A 112 4.29 -2.91 -2.99
CA GLU A 112 4.80 -4.19 -2.49
C GLU A 112 4.16 -5.37 -3.23
N VAL A 113 4.98 -6.35 -3.63
CA VAL A 113 4.51 -7.62 -4.17
C VAL A 113 4.01 -8.50 -3.02
N LEU A 114 2.87 -9.16 -3.22
CA LEU A 114 2.36 -10.20 -2.34
C LEU A 114 2.76 -11.56 -2.91
N ALA A 115 3.35 -12.41 -2.08
CA ALA A 115 3.70 -13.78 -2.44
C ALA A 115 2.86 -14.77 -1.63
N GLY A 116 2.35 -15.80 -2.28
CA GLY A 116 1.66 -16.91 -1.65
C GLY A 116 2.65 -17.81 -0.94
N ILE A 117 2.37 -18.12 0.32
CA ILE A 117 3.23 -18.93 1.17
C ILE A 117 2.84 -20.40 1.01
N GLY A 118 3.82 -21.25 0.71
CA GLY A 118 3.61 -22.68 0.55
C GLY A 118 4.76 -23.38 -0.18
N GLU A 119 4.90 -24.68 0.10
CA GLU A 119 5.91 -25.56 -0.51
C GLU A 119 5.61 -25.89 -1.98
N THR A 120 4.34 -25.79 -2.38
CA THR A 120 3.86 -26.22 -3.70
C THR A 120 3.20 -25.08 -4.46
N GLU A 121 3.37 -25.12 -5.79
CA GLU A 121 2.68 -24.22 -6.69
C GLU A 121 1.16 -24.40 -6.60
N ARG A 122 0.44 -23.27 -6.57
CA ARG A 122 -1.02 -23.19 -6.51
C ARG A 122 -1.55 -22.46 -7.74
N ILE A 123 -2.69 -22.93 -8.23
CA ILE A 123 -3.48 -22.22 -9.24
C ILE A 123 -4.43 -21.28 -8.51
N LEU A 124 -4.55 -20.05 -8.97
CA LEU A 124 -5.56 -19.11 -8.47
C LEU A 124 -6.89 -19.40 -9.17
N HIS A 125 -7.90 -19.76 -8.40
CA HIS A 125 -9.27 -19.85 -8.89
C HIS A 125 -9.95 -18.49 -8.75
N ALA A 126 -10.35 -17.90 -9.88
CA ALA A 126 -11.08 -16.64 -9.89
C ALA A 126 -12.55 -16.90 -10.23
N GLU A 127 -13.46 -16.48 -9.35
CA GLU A 127 -14.89 -16.51 -9.58
C GLU A 127 -15.39 -15.24 -10.26
N LYS A 128 -14.68 -14.13 -10.04
CA LYS A 128 -14.98 -12.80 -10.57
C LYS A 128 -13.96 -12.37 -11.60
N ASP A 129 -14.37 -11.45 -12.48
CA ASP A 129 -13.48 -10.82 -13.45
C ASP A 129 -12.44 -9.90 -12.77
N ASP A 130 -12.81 -9.29 -11.65
CA ASP A 130 -11.87 -8.55 -10.81
C ASP A 130 -11.05 -9.49 -9.94
N ILE A 131 -9.93 -9.97 -10.50
CA ILE A 131 -9.00 -10.90 -9.84
C ILE A 131 -8.46 -10.31 -8.52
N ALA A 132 -8.32 -8.98 -8.41
CA ALA A 132 -7.85 -8.34 -7.18
C ALA A 132 -8.79 -8.60 -6.00
N SER A 133 -10.09 -8.77 -6.26
CA SER A 133 -11.10 -9.06 -5.24
C SER A 133 -11.04 -10.49 -4.69
N GLU A 134 -10.25 -11.37 -5.31
CA GLU A 134 -10.02 -12.72 -4.81
C GLU A 134 -8.98 -12.75 -3.69
N VAL A 135 -8.36 -11.63 -3.35
CA VAL A 135 -7.48 -11.50 -2.18
C VAL A 135 -8.05 -10.48 -1.23
N GLU A 136 -8.26 -10.90 0.01
CA GLU A 136 -8.59 -10.00 1.10
C GLU A 136 -7.39 -9.82 2.02
N MET A 137 -7.40 -8.70 2.72
CA MET A 137 -6.50 -8.54 3.85
C MET A 137 -7.20 -9.04 5.12
N GLU A 138 -6.55 -9.98 5.79
CA GLU A 138 -6.97 -10.48 7.08
C GLU A 138 -6.20 -9.77 8.20
N ASN A 139 -6.94 -9.26 9.18
CA ASN A 139 -6.37 -8.70 10.40
C ASN A 139 -6.56 -9.73 11.51
N GLU A 140 -5.53 -10.52 11.80
CA GLU A 140 -5.54 -11.41 12.96
C GLU A 140 -4.68 -10.82 14.08
N ARG A 141 -5.24 -10.75 15.29
CA ARG A 141 -4.54 -10.24 16.48
C ARG A 141 -3.79 -11.39 17.13
N GLU A 142 -2.57 -11.65 16.68
CA GLU A 142 -1.67 -12.58 17.38
C GLU A 142 -0.58 -11.82 18.15
N TRP A 143 -0.52 -12.06 19.46
CA TRP A 143 0.58 -11.69 20.37
C TRP A 143 1.21 -10.30 20.19
N GLY A 144 0.38 -9.25 20.27
CA GLY A 144 0.86 -7.88 20.48
C GLY A 144 1.66 -7.26 19.31
N SER A 145 1.71 -7.92 18.16
CA SER A 145 2.28 -7.39 16.92
C SER A 145 1.22 -7.38 15.83
N TRP A 146 0.93 -6.22 15.27
CA TRP A 146 0.13 -6.14 14.04
C TRP A 146 0.92 -6.81 12.90
N ARG A 147 0.51 -8.00 12.49
CA ARG A 147 0.99 -8.63 11.25
C ARG A 147 -0.13 -8.58 10.24
N PHE A 148 0.13 -7.96 9.10
CA PHE A 148 -0.81 -7.91 7.99
C PHE A 148 -0.69 -9.22 7.23
N PHE A 149 -1.78 -9.99 7.18
CA PHE A 149 -1.88 -11.17 6.36
C PHE A 149 -2.82 -10.89 5.20
N PHE A 150 -2.51 -11.49 4.08
CA PHE A 150 -3.38 -11.51 2.92
C PHE A 150 -3.76 -12.96 2.71
N LYS A 151 -4.96 -13.22 2.22
CA LYS A 151 -5.32 -14.56 1.78
C LYS A 151 -6.29 -14.48 0.63
N THR A 152 -6.31 -15.53 -0.16
CA THR A 152 -7.35 -15.63 -1.17
C THR A 152 -8.69 -15.98 -0.55
N VAL A 153 -9.74 -15.34 -1.03
CA VAL A 153 -11.13 -15.70 -0.75
C VAL A 153 -11.66 -16.61 -1.86
N ASN A 154 -12.78 -17.30 -1.60
CA ASN A 154 -13.50 -18.11 -2.60
C ASN A 154 -12.71 -19.30 -3.19
N GLN A 155 -11.66 -19.77 -2.52
CA GLN A 155 -11.03 -21.05 -2.84
C GLN A 155 -10.62 -21.80 -1.57
N ASP A 156 -10.71 -23.13 -1.63
CA ASP A 156 -10.34 -24.04 -0.55
C ASP A 156 -9.30 -25.06 -1.04
N PRO A 157 -8.11 -25.13 -0.42
CA PRO A 157 -7.66 -24.27 0.67
C PRO A 157 -7.29 -22.87 0.18
N ALA A 158 -7.50 -21.87 1.04
CA ALA A 158 -7.04 -20.51 0.80
C ALA A 158 -5.51 -20.48 0.68
N ILE A 159 -5.00 -19.60 -0.18
CA ILE A 159 -3.58 -19.33 -0.33
C ILE A 159 -3.22 -18.19 0.62
N PRO A 160 -2.51 -18.45 1.73
CA PRO A 160 -2.00 -17.38 2.57
C PRO A 160 -0.94 -16.60 1.81
N MET A 161 -0.92 -15.29 1.96
CA MET A 161 -0.06 -14.37 1.23
C MET A 161 0.56 -13.36 2.20
N ARG A 162 1.81 -12.97 1.90
CA ARG A 162 2.54 -11.96 2.65
C ARG A 162 3.25 -11.02 1.69
N ARG A 163 3.53 -9.81 2.16
CA ARG A 163 4.44 -8.91 1.44
C ARG A 163 5.80 -9.58 1.34
N ILE A 164 6.41 -9.54 0.18
CA ILE A 164 7.69 -10.22 -0.08
C ILE A 164 8.79 -9.83 0.93
N ARG A 165 8.77 -8.58 1.40
CA ARG A 165 9.73 -8.06 2.40
C ARG A 165 9.59 -8.68 3.80
N ASP A 166 8.47 -9.32 4.08
CA ASP A 166 8.17 -9.93 5.38
C ASP A 166 8.51 -11.43 5.40
N ILE A 167 8.85 -12.02 4.25
CA ILE A 167 9.19 -13.43 4.10
C ILE A 167 10.67 -13.63 4.42
N GLY A 168 10.98 -14.62 5.27
CA GLY A 168 12.36 -14.92 5.68
C GLY A 168 12.92 -16.14 4.96
N TYR A 169 12.35 -17.30 5.26
CA TYR A 169 12.83 -18.61 4.78
C TYR A 169 11.70 -19.49 4.24
N GLU A 170 10.46 -19.05 4.39
CA GLU A 170 9.29 -19.79 3.93
C GLU A 170 9.31 -19.88 2.40
N PRO A 171 9.08 -21.07 1.81
CA PRO A 171 8.89 -21.18 0.39
C PRO A 171 7.63 -20.42 -0.04
N PHE A 172 7.73 -19.81 -1.23
CA PHE A 172 6.71 -18.91 -1.73
C PHE A 172 6.56 -18.97 -3.25
N GLN A 173 5.41 -18.51 -3.72
CA GLN A 173 5.07 -18.33 -5.12
C GLN A 173 4.65 -16.86 -5.35
N ILE A 174 5.21 -16.22 -6.38
CA ILE A 174 4.85 -14.83 -6.75
C ILE A 174 3.79 -14.81 -7.86
N TYR A 175 3.97 -15.65 -8.88
CA TYR A 175 3.12 -15.65 -10.05
C TYR A 175 2.09 -16.77 -9.96
N PHE A 176 0.82 -16.44 -10.13
CA PHE A 176 -0.29 -17.37 -10.11
C PHE A 176 -0.87 -17.51 -11.50
N LYS A 177 -0.98 -18.75 -11.96
CA LYS A 177 -1.84 -19.08 -13.08
C LYS A 177 -3.30 -18.94 -12.64
N VAL A 178 -4.07 -18.16 -13.36
CA VAL A 178 -5.47 -17.88 -13.09
C VAL A 178 -6.35 -18.83 -13.89
N LYS A 179 -7.27 -19.49 -13.19
CA LYS A 179 -8.31 -20.31 -13.80
C LYS A 179 -9.67 -19.74 -13.44
N GLY A 180 -10.31 -19.12 -14.43
CA GLY A 180 -11.67 -18.63 -14.31
C GLY A 180 -12.69 -19.78 -14.22
N ARG A 181 -13.94 -19.41 -13.90
CA ARG A 181 -15.06 -20.35 -13.89
C ARG A 181 -15.24 -20.99 -15.28
N SER A 182 -15.05 -22.31 -15.36
CA SER A 182 -15.52 -23.07 -16.53
C SER A 182 -17.03 -23.01 -16.53
N THR A 183 -17.65 -22.36 -17.51
CA THR A 183 -19.07 -22.54 -17.80
C THR A 183 -19.27 -23.98 -18.24
N ALA A 184 -19.49 -24.88 -17.29
CA ALA A 184 -20.04 -26.20 -17.59
C ALA A 184 -21.48 -25.97 -18.05
N ASN A 185 -21.66 -25.88 -19.37
CA ASN A 185 -22.96 -25.99 -20.02
C ASN A 185 -23.62 -27.28 -19.51
N HIS A 186 -24.57 -27.14 -18.60
CA HIS A 186 -25.55 -28.18 -18.33
C HIS A 186 -26.67 -27.98 -19.35
N SER A 187 -26.50 -28.66 -20.48
CA SER A 187 -27.56 -28.94 -21.47
C SER A 187 -28.65 -29.83 -20.89
#